data_AF-A0A2A5ATP1-F1
#
_entry.id   AF-A0A2A5ATP1-F1
#
_cell.length_a   1.000
_cell.length_b   1.000
_cell.length_c   1.000
_cell.angle_alpha   90.00
_cell.angle_beta   90.00
_cell.angle_gamma   90.00
#
_symmetry.space_group_name_H-M   'P 1'
#
loop_
_entity.id
_entity.type
_entity.pdbx_description
1 polymer ?
#
loop_
_entity_poly.entity_id
_entity_poly.type
_entity_poly.pdbx_seq_one_letter_code
_entity_poly.pdbx_strand_id
1 'polypeptide(L)' 'DKLQAECANPKERGEPLKANLSGFWKYRVGDYRLLCQIIDGEVILLYAMVAAHRSRSYLDKSVDELIKRAIDLKDKV' A
#
# COMPACT_ATOMS: atom_id res chain seq x y z
N ASP A 1 -4.05 5.09 11.90
CA ASP A 1 -3.70 3.89 12.70
C ASP A 1 -3.28 2.67 11.87
N LYS A 2 -2.21 2.65 11.07
CA LYS A 2 -0.83 2.51 11.54
C LYS A 2 0.14 2.62 10.34
N LEU A 3 0.28 3.82 9.77
CA LEU A 3 1.52 4.20 9.09
C LEU A 3 2.25 5.15 10.03
N GLN A 4 2.72 4.68 11.18
CA GLN A 4 3.67 5.45 11.97
C GLN A 4 5.07 4.92 11.66
N ALA A 5 5.96 5.83 11.29
CA ALA A 5 7.43 5.77 11.21
C ALA A 5 8.09 4.45 10.75
N GLU A 6 8.91 4.56 9.70
CA GLU A 6 10.04 3.70 9.33
C GLU A 6 9.96 2.23 9.76
N CYS A 7 9.59 1.36 8.81
CA CYS A 7 9.67 -0.08 8.98
C CYS A 7 10.91 -0.57 8.24
N ALA A 8 11.92 -1.04 8.98
CA ALA A 8 13.16 -1.55 8.39
C ALA A 8 12.92 -2.76 7.46
N ASN A 9 11.87 -3.53 7.72
CA ASN A 9 11.48 -4.66 6.89
C ASN A 9 10.03 -4.51 6.40
N PRO A 10 9.80 -4.22 5.11
CA PRO A 10 8.46 -4.03 4.57
C PRO A 10 7.52 -5.22 4.79
N LYS A 11 8.06 -6.44 4.94
CA LYS A 11 7.29 -7.66 5.22
C LYS A 11 6.59 -7.65 6.58
N GLU A 12 6.99 -6.80 7.51
CA GLU A 12 6.37 -6.71 8.85
C GLU A 12 5.01 -6.01 8.83
N ARG A 13 4.74 -5.18 7.82
CA ARG A 13 3.49 -4.41 7.71
C ARG A 13 2.55 -4.90 6.63
N GLY A 14 3.07 -5.64 5.66
CA GLY A 14 2.28 -6.25 4.61
C GLY A 14 1.81 -7.65 5.00
N GLU A 15 0.70 -8.07 4.41
CA GLU A 15 0.25 -9.46 4.45
C GLU A 15 0.59 -10.14 3.12
N PRO A 16 1.36 -11.24 3.10
CA PRO A 16 1.61 -11.96 1.86
C PRO A 16 0.31 -12.60 1.37
N LEU A 17 0.08 -12.49 0.06
CA LEU A 17 -1.03 -13.18 -0.58
C LEU A 17 -0.65 -14.65 -0.86
N LYS A 18 -1.66 -15.50 -1.01
CA LYS A 18 -1.50 -16.96 -1.13
C LYS A 18 -1.95 -17.45 -2.51
N ALA A 19 -1.69 -18.73 -2.77
CA ALA A 19 -2.08 -19.43 -4.00
C ALA A 19 -1.54 -18.72 -5.26
N ASN A 20 -2.42 -18.42 -6.22
CA ASN A 20 -2.08 -17.77 -7.48
C ASN A 20 -1.53 -16.33 -7.34
N LEU A 21 -1.61 -15.75 -6.14
CA LEU A 21 -1.06 -14.43 -5.82
C LEU A 21 0.16 -14.50 -4.89
N SER A 22 0.76 -15.69 -4.73
CA SER A 22 2.04 -15.85 -4.04
C SER A 22 3.10 -14.92 -4.64
N GLY A 23 3.87 -14.25 -3.79
CA GLY A 23 4.86 -13.23 -4.19
C GLY A 23 4.34 -11.80 -4.15
N PHE A 24 3.01 -11.60 -4.13
CA PHE A 24 2.40 -10.30 -3.89
C PHE A 24 2.06 -10.08 -2.42
N TRP A 25 1.96 -8.82 -2.06
CA TRP A 25 1.73 -8.34 -0.71
C TRP A 25 0.56 -7.37 -0.68
N LYS A 26 -0.23 -7.44 0.37
CA LYS A 26 -1.31 -6.49 0.62
C LYS A 26 -0.95 -5.60 1.80
N TYR A 27 -0.99 -4.29 1.60
CA TYR A 27 -0.81 -3.30 2.68
C TYR A 27 -2.11 -2.58 2.94
N ARG A 28 -2.36 -2.21 4.21
CA ARG A 28 -3.48 -1.36 4.58
C ARG A 28 -2.97 0.02 4.99
N VAL A 29 -3.40 1.04 4.27
CA VAL A 29 -3.04 2.43 4.49
C VAL A 29 -4.32 3.22 4.73
N GLY A 30 -4.74 3.36 5.98
CA GLY A 30 -6.05 3.93 6.31
C GLY A 30 -7.19 3.14 5.65
N ASP A 31 -7.92 3.81 4.76
CA ASP A 31 -9.01 3.25 3.97
C ASP A 31 -8.54 2.66 2.63
N TYR A 32 -7.25 2.44 2.44
CA TYR A 32 -6.71 1.89 1.20
C TYR A 32 -6.17 0.48 1.41
N ARG A 33 -6.38 -0.37 0.42
CA ARG A 33 -5.71 -1.66 0.24
C ARG A 33 -4.79 -1.54 -0.96
N LEU A 34 -3.51 -1.73 -0.71
CA LEU A 34 -2.48 -1.68 -1.73
C LEU A 34 -2.05 -3.09 -2.07
N LEU A 35 -2.03 -3.42 -3.36
CA LEU A 35 -1.37 -4.60 -3.89
C LEU A 35 0.04 -4.19 -4.30
N CYS A 36 1.03 -4.84 -3.71
CA CYS A 36 2.44 -4.53 -3.92
C CYS A 36 3.23 -5.80 -4.22
N GLN A 37 4.42 -5.61 -4.75
CA GLN A 37 5.48 -6.61 -4.79
C GLN A 37 6.67 -6.10 -3.96
N ILE A 38 7.44 -7.03 -3.38
CA ILE A 38 8.70 -6.69 -2.74
C ILE A 38 9.82 -7.26 -3.61
N ILE A 39 10.68 -6.40 -4.16
CA ILE A 39 11.82 -6.78 -5.00
C ILE A 39 13.05 -6.11 -4.42
N ASP A 40 14.11 -6.87 -4.15
CA ASP A 40 15.39 -6.36 -3.59
C ASP A 40 15.25 -5.51 -2.32
N GLY A 41 14.23 -5.80 -1.51
CA GLY A 41 13.95 -5.07 -0.27
C GLY A 41 13.09 -3.82 -0.46
N GLU A 42 12.76 -3.44 -1.70
CA GLU A 42 11.91 -2.30 -2.03
C GLU A 42 10.45 -2.71 -2.24
N VAL A 43 9.51 -1.84 -1.88
CA VAL A 43 8.07 -2.04 -2.09
C VAL A 43 7.64 -1.35 -3.37
N ILE A 44 7.18 -2.14 -4.34
CA ILE A 44 6.66 -1.66 -5.61
C ILE A 44 5.13 -1.71 -5.54
N LEU A 45 4.49 -0.54 -5.63
CA LEU A 45 3.03 -0.44 -5.71
C LEU A 45 2.56 -0.85 -7.12
N LEU A 46 1.67 -1.84 -7.18
CA LEU A 46 1.08 -2.30 -8.44
C LEU A 46 -0.35 -1.80 -8.61
N TYR A 47 -1.11 -1.78 -7.53
CA TYR A 47 -2.51 -1.35 -7.55
C TYR A 47 -2.92 -0.77 -6.20
N ALA A 48 -3.70 0.30 -6.21
CA ALA A 48 -4.32 0.89 -5.03
C ALA A 48 -5.84 0.83 -5.15
N MET A 49 -6.49 0.25 -4.14
CA MET A 49 -7.94 0.20 -4.05
C MET A 49 -8.38 0.91 -2.77
N VAL A 50 -9.37 1.80 -2.84
CA VAL A 50 -10.05 2.25 -1.63
C VAL A 50 -10.89 1.09 -1.10
N ALA A 51 -10.69 0.73 0.16
CA ALA A 51 -11.54 -0.10 0.97
C ALA A 51 -12.91 0.56 1.20
N ALA A 52 -13.68 0.85 0.15
CA ALA A 52 -15.00 1.43 0.34
C ALA A 52 -15.91 0.40 1.03
N HIS A 53 -16.45 0.82 2.17
CA HIS A 53 -17.73 0.36 2.69
C HIS A 53 -18.69 0.17 1.50
N ARG A 54 -19.46 -0.92 1.45
CA ARG A 54 -20.24 -1.39 0.28
C ARG A 54 -21.26 -0.40 -0.34
N SER A 55 -21.24 0.90 -0.01
CA SER A 55 -22.25 1.88 -0.41
C SER A 55 -21.77 3.25 -0.93
N ARG A 56 -20.52 3.45 -1.37
CA ARG A 56 -20.18 4.71 -2.07
C ARG A 56 -19.16 4.57 -3.19
N SER A 57 -19.52 5.13 -4.33
CA SER A 57 -18.75 5.25 -5.56
C SER A 57 -17.49 6.10 -5.37
N TYR A 58 -16.41 5.68 -6.03
CA TYR A 58 -15.04 6.15 -5.86
C TYR A 58 -14.78 7.52 -6.48
N LEU A 59 -13.90 8.31 -5.85
CA LEU A 59 -13.34 9.55 -6.39
C LEU A 59 -11.87 9.33 -6.75
N ASP A 60 -11.55 9.61 -8.01
CA ASP A 60 -10.23 9.58 -8.68
C ASP A 60 -9.07 10.25 -7.90
N LYS A 61 -9.40 11.10 -6.92
CA LYS A 61 -8.47 11.81 -6.02
C LYS A 61 -7.60 10.89 -5.14
N SER A 62 -7.97 9.62 -5.06
CA SER A 62 -7.47 8.67 -4.08
C SER A 62 -6.07 8.13 -4.41
N VAL A 63 -5.73 8.03 -5.70
CA VAL A 63 -4.43 7.52 -6.18
C VAL A 63 -3.37 8.63 -6.14
N ASP A 64 -3.70 9.84 -6.59
CA ASP A 64 -2.78 10.98 -6.59
C ASP A 64 -2.31 11.35 -5.18
N GLU A 65 -3.21 11.33 -4.19
CA GLU A 65 -2.85 11.59 -2.80
C GLU A 65 -1.93 10.50 -2.24
N LEU A 66 -2.09 9.25 -2.70
CA LEU A 66 -1.24 8.13 -2.31
C LEU A 66 0.15 8.25 -2.93
N ILE A 67 0.23 8.65 -4.21
CA ILE A 67 1.49 8.92 -4.90
C ILE A 67 2.22 10.08 -4.21
N LYS A 68 1.53 11.19 -3.90
CA LYS A 68 2.11 12.31 -3.15
C LYS A 68 2.67 11.86 -1.81
N ARG A 69 1.91 11.09 -1.02
CA ARG A 69 2.38 10.55 0.25
C ARG A 69 3.58 9.62 0.12
N ALA A 70 3.61 8.80 -0.93
CA ALA A 70 4.74 7.90 -1.19
C ALA A 70 6.02 8.68 -1.53
N ILE A 71 5.90 9.75 -2.34
CA ILE A 71 7.00 10.66 -2.65
C ILE A 71 7.46 11.38 -1.37
N ASP A 72 6.53 11.96 -0.59
CA ASP A 72 6.86 12.64 0.68
C ASP A 72 7.55 11.73 1.70
N LEU A 73 7.24 10.43 1.70
CA LEU A 73 7.90 9.45 2.56
C LEU A 73 9.30 9.09 2.07
N LYS A 74 9.51 9.06 0.74
CA LYS A 74 10.83 8.81 0.14
C LYS A 74 11.78 9.97 0.40
N ASP A 75 11.28 11.20 0.37
CA ASP A 75 12.09 12.41 0.57
C ASP A 75 12.43 12.72 2.04
N LYS A 76 11.84 11.97 2.98
CA LYS A 76 12.13 12.09 4.43
C LYS A 76 13.21 11.13 4.93
N VAL A 77 13.71 10.24 4.07
CA VAL A 77 14.79 9.27 4.36
C VAL A 77 16.12 9.81 3.85
#